data_AF-A0A2P5M369-F1
#
_entry.id   AF-A0A2P5M369-F1
#
_cell.length_a   1.000
_cell.length_b   1.000
_cell.length_c   1.000
_cell.angle_alpha   90.00
_cell.angle_beta   90.00
_cell.angle_gamma   90.00
#
_symmetry.space_group_name_H-M   'P 1'
#
loop_
_entity.id
_entity.type
_entity.pdbx_description
1 polymer ?
#
loop_
_entity_poly.entity_id
_entity_poly.type
_entity_poly.pdbx_seq_one_letter_code
_entity_poly.pdbx_strand_id
1 'polypeptide(L)'
;MEKMHFTRMDQGTDEDFQILKQVHEHTLKELPDRLFGLLSDLGKDTAYNITRRDHCLQSATRALRDGKDEEYVVVALLHDACETLGPFNHGEVIAAILRPFISRDNYWMLAQHGLFQTYFYAAHLGLDP
;
A
#
# COMPACT_ATOMS: atom_id res chain seq x y z
N MET A 1 8.01 -18.40 -20.02
CA MET A 1 8.41 -18.58 -18.61
C MET A 1 8.60 -20.06 -18.39
N GLU A 2 9.74 -20.43 -17.81
CA GLU A 2 9.98 -21.82 -17.40
C GLU A 2 8.97 -22.22 -16.32
N LYS A 3 8.54 -23.48 -16.31
CA LYS A 3 7.53 -23.97 -15.38
C LYS A 3 8.19 -24.93 -14.40
N MET A 4 7.83 -24.79 -13.12
CA MET A 4 8.08 -25.83 -12.14
C MET A 4 7.40 -27.12 -12.60
N HIS A 5 8.08 -28.25 -12.40
CA HIS A 5 7.61 -29.57 -12.77
C HIS A 5 6.58 -30.14 -11.78
N PHE A 6 6.76 -29.88 -10.48
CA PHE A 6 5.92 -30.49 -9.45
C PHE A 6 4.43 -30.10 -9.58
N THR A 7 3.55 -31.04 -9.18
CA THR A 7 2.11 -30.77 -8.99
C THR A 7 1.71 -30.65 -7.51
N ARG A 8 2.58 -31.12 -6.62
CA ARG A 8 2.51 -30.92 -5.16
C ARG A 8 3.85 -30.37 -4.67
N MET A 9 3.82 -29.38 -3.79
CA MET A 9 5.03 -28.68 -3.34
C MET A 9 6.03 -29.60 -2.60
N ASP A 10 5.55 -30.67 -1.95
CA ASP A 10 6.39 -31.68 -1.29
C ASP A 10 7.17 -32.57 -2.28
N GLN A 11 6.90 -32.47 -3.57
CA GLN A 11 7.61 -33.15 -4.65
C GLN A 11 8.54 -32.21 -5.44
N GLY A 12 8.70 -30.96 -4.99
CA GLY A 12 9.55 -29.98 -5.66
C GLY A 12 11.04 -30.33 -5.56
N THR A 13 11.78 -30.02 -6.62
CA THR A 13 13.24 -30.15 -6.65
C THR A 13 13.93 -28.79 -6.46
N ASP A 14 15.25 -28.81 -6.29
CA ASP A 14 16.05 -27.59 -6.22
C ASP A 14 15.89 -26.73 -7.49
N GLU A 15 15.81 -27.36 -8.66
CA GLU A 15 15.56 -26.68 -9.94
C GLU A 15 14.20 -25.96 -9.94
N ASP A 16 13.14 -26.61 -9.43
CA ASP A 16 11.82 -25.99 -9.31
C ASP A 16 11.86 -24.75 -8.41
N PHE A 17 12.58 -24.83 -7.28
CA PHE A 17 12.70 -23.71 -6.36
C PHE A 17 13.62 -22.60 -6.89
N GLN A 18 14.58 -22.89 -7.77
CA GLN A 18 15.28 -21.84 -8.51
C GLN A 18 14.34 -21.07 -9.45
N ILE A 19 13.40 -21.75 -10.11
CA ILE A 19 12.36 -21.09 -10.92
C ILE A 19 11.47 -20.23 -10.02
N LEU A 20 11.02 -20.74 -8.87
CA LEU A 20 10.22 -19.98 -7.90
C LEU A 20 10.95 -18.72 -7.43
N LYS A 21 12.24 -18.81 -7.14
CA LYS A 21 13.08 -17.66 -6.77
C LYS A 21 13.05 -16.58 -7.87
N GLN A 22 13.19 -16.96 -9.13
CA GLN A 22 13.13 -16.01 -10.25
C GLN A 22 11.75 -15.34 -10.36
N VAL A 23 10.66 -16.08 -10.11
CA VAL A 23 9.29 -15.52 -10.08
C VAL A 23 9.14 -14.48 -8.97
N HIS A 24 9.67 -14.76 -7.78
CA HIS A 24 9.65 -13.80 -6.67
C HIS A 24 10.51 -12.56 -6.96
N GLU A 25 11.71 -12.73 -7.52
CA GLU A 25 12.58 -11.62 -7.93
C GLU A 25 11.90 -10.73 -8.98
N HIS A 26 11.20 -11.34 -9.94
CA HIS A 26 10.43 -10.60 -10.94
C HIS A 26 9.26 -9.85 -10.30
N THR A 27 8.49 -10.51 -9.41
CA THR A 27 7.37 -9.89 -8.70
C THR A 27 7.84 -8.70 -7.84
N LEU A 28 8.98 -8.83 -7.16
CA LEU A 28 9.58 -7.75 -6.37
C LEU A 28 9.97 -6.56 -7.26
N LYS A 29 10.53 -6.82 -8.45
CA LYS A 29 10.86 -5.77 -9.42
C LYS A 29 9.63 -5.03 -9.95
N GLU A 30 8.51 -5.72 -10.13
CA GLU A 30 7.24 -5.14 -10.62
C GLU A 30 6.40 -4.48 -9.51
N LEU A 31 6.70 -4.72 -8.23
CA LEU A 31 5.92 -4.22 -7.11
C LEU A 31 5.70 -2.69 -7.16
N PRO A 32 6.72 -1.85 -7.45
CA PRO A 32 6.50 -0.41 -7.56
C PRO A 32 5.44 -0.03 -8.61
N ASP A 33 5.49 -0.62 -9.80
CA ASP A 33 4.52 -0.35 -10.87
C ASP A 33 3.11 -0.79 -10.48
N ARG A 34 2.98 -1.90 -9.73
CA ARG A 34 1.69 -2.37 -9.19
C ARG A 34 1.13 -1.37 -8.18
N LEU A 35 1.97 -0.84 -7.28
CA LEU A 35 1.57 0.18 -6.30
C LEU A 35 1.14 1.48 -7.00
N PHE A 36 1.87 1.91 -8.04
CA PHE A 36 1.47 3.07 -8.84
C PHE A 36 0.19 2.83 -9.65
N GLY A 37 -0.07 1.60 -10.08
CA GLY A 37 -1.34 1.20 -10.68
C GLY A 37 -2.51 1.40 -9.71
N LEU A 38 -2.38 0.91 -8.47
CA LEU A 38 -3.37 1.10 -7.42
C LEU A 38 -3.62 2.58 -7.12
N LEU A 39 -2.55 3.38 -6.97
CA LEU A 39 -2.66 4.83 -6.80
C LEU A 39 -3.35 5.51 -7.99
N SER A 40 -3.11 5.04 -9.22
CA SER A 40 -3.73 5.59 -10.43
C SER A 40 -5.24 5.33 -10.46
N ASP A 41 -5.68 4.15 -9.99
CA ASP A 41 -7.09 3.79 -9.93
C ASP A 41 -7.91 4.66 -8.98
N LEU A 42 -7.28 5.26 -7.96
CA LEU A 42 -7.92 6.24 -7.07
C LEU A 42 -8.33 7.54 -7.78
N GLY A 43 -7.90 7.76 -9.03
CA GLY A 43 -8.29 8.90 -9.86
C GLY A 43 -9.74 8.85 -10.36
N LYS A 44 -10.46 7.73 -10.14
CA LYS A 44 -11.85 7.54 -10.58
C LYS A 44 -12.89 8.06 -9.59
N ASP A 45 -12.48 8.41 -8.38
CA ASP A 45 -13.39 8.89 -7.35
C ASP A 45 -13.86 10.32 -7.61
N THR A 46 -15.18 10.54 -7.48
CA THR A 46 -15.86 11.81 -7.74
C THR A 46 -16.68 12.30 -6.55
N ALA A 47 -16.65 11.61 -5.41
CA ALA A 47 -17.40 12.00 -4.22
C ALA A 47 -16.84 13.27 -3.53
N TYR A 48 -15.55 13.56 -3.72
CA TYR A 48 -14.89 14.74 -3.16
C TYR A 48 -14.57 15.79 -4.23
N ASN A 49 -14.24 17.01 -3.79
CA ASN A 49 -13.82 18.10 -4.68
C ASN A 49 -12.49 17.84 -5.42
N ILE A 50 -11.72 16.84 -4.99
CA ILE A 50 -10.51 16.34 -5.64
C ILE A 50 -10.57 14.82 -5.65
N THR A 51 -9.88 14.17 -6.58
CA THR A 51 -9.82 12.70 -6.58
C THR A 51 -9.01 12.19 -5.38
N ARG A 52 -9.23 10.95 -4.93
CA ARG A 52 -8.39 10.32 -3.89
C ARG A 52 -6.91 10.26 -4.30
N ARG A 53 -6.64 10.08 -5.60
CA ARG A 53 -5.26 10.16 -6.13
C ARG A 53 -4.66 11.55 -5.90
N ASP A 54 -5.40 12.62 -6.19
CA ASP A 54 -4.92 13.99 -5.97
C ASP A 54 -4.74 14.29 -4.48
N HIS A 55 -5.60 13.72 -3.62
CA HIS A 55 -5.43 13.76 -2.17
C HIS A 55 -4.10 13.12 -1.74
N CYS A 56 -3.80 11.92 -2.22
CA CYS A 56 -2.52 11.25 -1.96
C CYS A 56 -1.30 12.09 -2.40
N LEU A 57 -1.36 12.66 -3.61
CA LEU A 57 -0.31 13.56 -4.12
C LEU A 57 -0.17 14.82 -3.27
N GLN A 58 -1.28 15.39 -2.81
CA GLN A 58 -1.28 16.55 -1.92
C GLN A 58 -0.62 16.20 -0.58
N SER A 59 -0.96 15.06 0.03
CA SER A 59 -0.38 14.60 1.29
C SER A 59 1.13 14.39 1.17
N ALA A 60 1.59 13.70 0.13
CA ALA A 60 3.02 13.52 -0.16
C ALA A 60 3.75 14.85 -0.40
N THR A 61 3.13 15.77 -1.16
CA THR A 61 3.70 17.09 -1.44
C THR A 61 3.85 17.92 -0.17
N ARG A 62 2.88 17.83 0.76
CA ARG A 62 2.97 18.50 2.06
C ARG A 62 4.10 17.93 2.91
N ALA A 63 4.22 16.60 2.98
CA ALA A 63 5.34 15.95 3.67
C ALA A 63 6.71 16.37 3.11
N LEU A 64 6.84 16.40 1.77
CA LEU A 64 8.06 16.83 1.10
C LEU A 64 8.42 18.29 1.43
N ARG A 65 7.43 19.19 1.40
CA ARG A 65 7.62 20.61 1.74
C ARG A 65 7.91 20.85 3.21
N ASP A 66 7.49 19.93 4.08
CA ASP A 66 7.81 19.91 5.51
C ASP A 66 9.22 19.33 5.80
N GLY A 67 9.97 18.97 4.76
CA GLY A 67 11.33 18.45 4.91
C GLY A 67 11.40 17.02 5.47
N LYS A 68 10.33 16.24 5.33
CA LYS A 68 10.33 14.81 5.67
C LYS A 68 11.26 14.02 4.76
N ASP A 69 11.72 12.88 5.24
CA ASP A 69 12.55 11.97 4.45
C ASP A 69 11.76 11.26 3.35
N GLU A 70 12.49 10.60 2.45
CA GLU A 70 11.90 9.91 1.29
C GLU A 70 10.91 8.82 1.73
N GLU A 71 11.23 8.05 2.77
CA GLU A 71 10.37 6.99 3.29
C GLU A 71 9.00 7.55 3.72
N TYR A 72 8.99 8.64 4.49
CA TYR A 72 7.76 9.27 4.93
C TYR A 72 6.96 9.85 3.76
N VAL A 73 7.64 10.45 2.77
CA VAL A 73 6.96 10.98 1.56
C VAL A 73 6.30 9.85 0.77
N VAL A 74 6.96 8.70 0.62
CA VAL A 74 6.40 7.52 -0.05
C VAL A 74 5.23 6.94 0.73
N VAL A 75 5.35 6.84 2.05
CA VAL A 75 4.26 6.38 2.94
C VAL A 75 3.04 7.30 2.82
N ALA A 76 3.25 8.62 2.83
CA ALA A 76 2.18 9.60 2.64
C ALA A 76 1.57 9.53 1.23
N LEU A 77 2.35 9.20 0.21
CA LEU A 77 1.85 9.03 -1.16
C LEU A 77 0.96 7.79 -1.31
N LEU A 78 1.29 6.71 -0.62
CA LEU A 78 0.63 5.41 -0.79
C LEU A 78 -0.46 5.12 0.25
N HIS A 79 -0.70 6.02 1.21
CA HIS A 79 -1.53 5.71 2.38
C HIS A 79 -2.94 5.16 2.07
N ASP A 80 -3.59 5.68 1.03
CA ASP A 80 -4.91 5.22 0.58
C ASP A 80 -4.86 4.25 -0.62
N ALA A 81 -3.67 3.85 -1.09
CA ALA A 81 -3.53 3.08 -2.34
C ALA A 81 -4.35 1.77 -2.35
N CYS A 82 -4.64 1.19 -1.19
CA CYS A 82 -5.42 -0.03 -1.06
C CYS A 82 -6.90 0.18 -0.73
N GLU A 83 -7.44 1.40 -0.81
CA GLU A 83 -8.85 1.71 -0.51
C GLU A 83 -9.84 0.84 -1.29
N THR A 84 -9.54 0.57 -2.57
CA THR A 84 -10.39 -0.27 -3.44
C THR A 84 -10.34 -1.75 -3.11
N LEU A 85 -9.35 -2.19 -2.34
CA LEU A 85 -9.15 -3.60 -1.96
C LEU A 85 -9.59 -3.89 -0.52
N GLY A 86 -9.46 -2.92 0.38
CA GLY A 86 -9.76 -3.07 1.79
C GLY A 86 -10.43 -1.83 2.37
N PRO A 87 -11.67 -1.50 2.00
CA PRO A 87 -12.33 -0.26 2.44
C PRO A 87 -12.53 -0.17 3.97
N PHE A 88 -12.40 -1.28 4.70
CA PHE A 88 -12.47 -1.31 6.17
C PHE A 88 -11.11 -1.25 6.86
N ASN A 89 -10.01 -1.45 6.13
CA ASN A 89 -8.67 -1.60 6.72
C ASN A 89 -7.54 -1.27 5.72
N HIS A 90 -7.76 -0.36 4.79
CA HIS A 90 -6.84 -0.10 3.68
C HIS A 90 -5.45 0.29 4.18
N GLY A 91 -5.38 1.05 5.28
CA GLY A 91 -4.14 1.43 5.95
C GLY A 91 -3.35 0.21 6.43
N GLU A 92 -4.01 -0.79 7.01
CA GLU A 92 -3.36 -2.04 7.41
C GLU A 92 -2.88 -2.84 6.20
N VAL A 93 -3.67 -2.89 5.12
CA VAL A 93 -3.32 -3.62 3.89
C VAL A 93 -2.06 -3.04 3.27
N ILE A 94 -2.00 -1.72 3.06
CA ILE A 94 -0.81 -1.08 2.47
C ILE A 94 0.38 -1.14 3.44
N ALA A 95 0.15 -0.99 4.76
CA ALA A 95 1.21 -1.13 5.75
C ALA A 95 1.84 -2.52 5.72
N ALA A 96 1.04 -3.58 5.56
CA ALA A 96 1.56 -4.95 5.44
C ALA A 96 2.45 -5.14 4.21
N ILE A 97 2.09 -4.52 3.07
CA ILE A 97 2.88 -4.55 1.83
C ILE A 97 4.22 -3.81 2.04
N LEU A 98 4.18 -2.62 2.64
CA LEU A 98 5.36 -1.76 2.81
C LEU A 98 6.26 -2.15 3.98
N ARG A 99 5.78 -2.97 4.92
CA ARG A 99 6.49 -3.38 6.15
C ARG A 99 7.96 -3.80 5.95
N PRO A 100 8.37 -4.52 4.88
CA PRO A 100 9.78 -4.87 4.70
C PRO A 100 10.69 -3.70 4.33
N PHE A 101 10.13 -2.56 3.93
CA PHE A 101 10.84 -1.42 3.33
C PHE A 101 10.78 -0.14 4.17
N ILE A 102 9.95 -0.11 5.21
CA ILE A 102 9.73 1.09 6.03
C ILE A 102 10.06 0.84 7.50
N SER A 103 10.39 1.91 8.20
CA SER A 103 10.59 1.93 9.65
C SER A 103 9.33 1.49 10.41
N ARG A 104 9.54 1.03 11.65
CA ARG A 104 8.47 0.63 12.56
C ARG A 104 7.47 1.77 12.80
N ASP A 105 7.97 3.00 12.92
CA ASP A 105 7.14 4.17 13.23
C ASP A 105 6.24 4.53 12.04
N ASN A 106 6.79 4.50 10.82
CA ASN A 106 6.00 4.69 9.60
C ASN A 106 5.00 3.54 9.38
N TYR A 107 5.37 2.29 9.67
CA TYR A 107 4.42 1.17 9.64
C TYR A 107 3.24 1.38 10.59
N TRP A 108 3.51 1.77 11.84
CA TRP A 108 2.46 2.00 12.82
C TRP A 108 1.57 3.16 12.41
N MET A 109 2.16 4.30 12.03
CA MET A 109 1.41 5.47 11.57
C MET A 109 0.53 5.13 10.37
N LEU A 110 1.07 4.43 9.37
CA LEU A 110 0.34 4.02 8.17
C LEU A 110 -0.80 3.05 8.49
N ALA A 111 -0.59 2.06 9.36
CA ALA A 111 -1.64 1.12 9.75
C ALA A 111 -2.78 1.80 10.52
N GLN A 112 -2.47 2.84 11.29
CA GLN A 112 -3.44 3.52 12.17
C GLN A 112 -4.08 4.76 11.54
N HIS A 113 -3.65 5.21 10.36
CA HIS A 113 -4.00 6.55 9.87
C HIS A 113 -5.52 6.76 9.70
N GLY A 114 -6.27 5.71 9.34
CA GLY A 114 -7.73 5.78 9.25
C GLY A 114 -8.40 6.11 10.60
N LEU A 115 -7.83 5.66 11.72
CA LEU A 115 -8.31 6.00 13.06
C LEU A 115 -8.13 7.50 13.35
N PHE A 116 -7.09 8.14 12.82
CA PHE A 116 -6.94 9.59 13.01
C PHE A 116 -8.04 10.38 12.30
N GLN A 117 -8.63 9.83 11.24
CA GLN A 117 -9.75 10.45 10.54
C GLN A 117 -11.05 10.37 11.34
N THR A 118 -11.26 9.29 12.11
CA THR A 118 -12.49 9.09 12.89
C THR A 118 -12.68 10.20 13.92
N TYR A 119 -11.61 10.77 14.45
CA TYR A 119 -11.67 11.94 15.32
C TYR A 119 -12.48 13.10 14.72
N PHE A 120 -12.48 13.26 13.38
CA PHE A 120 -13.18 14.34 12.70
C PHE A 120 -14.61 14.01 12.29
N TYR A 121 -14.94 12.74 12.03
CA TYR A 121 -16.26 12.37 11.49
C TYR A 121 -17.08 11.37 12.31
N ALA A 122 -16.49 10.66 13.29
CA ALA A 122 -17.18 9.61 14.03
C ALA A 122 -18.47 10.11 14.70
N ALA A 123 -18.41 11.26 15.36
CA ALA A 123 -19.59 11.88 15.99
C ALA A 123 -20.70 12.21 14.99
N HIS A 124 -20.35 12.59 13.76
CA HIS A 124 -21.33 12.84 12.68
C HIS A 124 -22.01 11.56 12.18
N LEU A 125 -21.45 10.39 12.49
CA LEU A 125 -22.01 9.07 12.20
C LEU A 125 -22.61 8.38 13.44
N GLY A 126 -22.69 9.07 14.58
CA GLY A 126 -23.19 8.51 15.84
C GLY A 126 -22.22 7.51 16.50
N LEU A 127 -20.94 7.58 16.16
CA LEU A 127 -19.87 6.77 16.77
C LEU A 127 -19.13 7.60 17.82
N ASP A 128 -18.52 6.93 18.80
CA ASP A 128 -17.62 7.55 19.77
C ASP A 128 -16.23 7.75 19.13
N PRO A 129 -15.74 9.00 18.99
CA PRO A 129 -14.47 9.31 18.33
C PRO A 129 -13.22 8.78 19.04
#